data_AF-A0A352KFX5-F1
#
_entry.id   AF-A0A352KFX5-F1
#
_cell.length_a   1.000
_cell.length_b   1.000
_cell.length_c   1.000
_cell.angle_alpha   90.00
_cell.angle_beta   90.00
_cell.angle_gamma   90.00
#
_symmetry.space_group_name_H-M   'P 1'
#
loop_
_entity.id
_entity.type
_entity.pdbx_description
1 polymer ?
#
loop_
_entity_poly.entity_id
_entity_poly.type
_entity_poly.pdbx_seq_one_letter_code
_entity_poly.pdbx_strand_id
1 'polypeptide(L)'
;MARASQSFTCTACGATASKWAGRCDSCGEWNSLAEDLPGDGPAPVLQLKKKQAITLSSLATEEAEAPRIISGIAEFDRVCGGGLVPGSALLVGGDPGIGKSTLLLQATAALAARGVRAIYISGEESGAQVKLRA
;
A
#
# COMPACT_ATOMS: atom_id res chain seq x y z
N MET A 1 -25.67 10.78 -19.32
CA MET A 1 -24.91 9.52 -19.13
C MET A 1 -25.18 8.65 -20.34
N ALA A 2 -24.16 8.32 -21.13
CA ALA A 2 -24.32 7.54 -22.36
C ALA A 2 -24.66 6.09 -21.99
N ARG A 3 -25.77 5.57 -22.52
CA ARG A 3 -26.19 4.18 -22.36
C ARG A 3 -25.20 3.31 -23.14
N ALA A 4 -24.53 2.37 -22.49
CA ALA A 4 -23.65 1.43 -23.17
C ALA A 4 -24.46 0.65 -24.23
N SER A 5 -24.06 0.74 -25.50
CA SER A 5 -24.62 -0.06 -26.57
C SER A 5 -24.08 -1.49 -26.44
N GLN A 6 -24.95 -2.46 -26.18
CA GLN A 6 -24.59 -3.87 -26.14
C GLN A 6 -24.27 -4.34 -27.58
N SER A 7 -23.07 -4.87 -27.80
CA SER A 7 -22.71 -5.58 -29.04
C SER A 7 -22.54 -7.06 -28.73
N PHE A 8 -22.93 -7.90 -29.68
CA PHE A 8 -22.78 -9.35 -29.59
C PHE A 8 -21.90 -9.82 -30.73
N THR A 9 -20.88 -10.61 -30.45
CA THR A 9 -19.97 -11.17 -31.45
C THR A 9 -20.15 -12.69 -31.52
N CYS A 10 -20.32 -13.22 -32.73
CA CYS A 10 -20.41 -14.66 -32.95
C CYS A 10 -19.03 -15.31 -32.76
N THR A 11 -18.91 -16.23 -31.80
CA THR A 11 -17.66 -16.96 -31.54
C THR A 11 -17.26 -17.92 -32.67
N ALA A 12 -18.20 -18.30 -33.53
CA ALA A 12 -17.97 -19.22 -34.64
C ALA A 12 -17.49 -18.54 -35.93
N CYS A 13 -17.99 -17.33 -36.25
CA CYS A 13 -17.67 -16.64 -37.51
C CYS A 13 -17.22 -15.18 -37.35
N GLY A 14 -17.25 -14.63 -36.12
CA GLY A 14 -16.86 -13.25 -35.84
C GLY A 14 -17.88 -12.18 -36.25
N ALA A 15 -19.06 -12.57 -36.78
CA ALA A 15 -20.09 -11.61 -37.14
C ALA A 15 -20.65 -10.88 -35.91
N THR A 16 -20.78 -9.57 -36.01
CA THR A 16 -21.30 -8.71 -34.94
C THR A 16 -22.79 -8.43 -35.14
N ALA A 17 -23.57 -8.53 -34.07
CA ALA A 17 -24.99 -8.20 -34.03
C ALA A 17 -25.27 -7.19 -32.90
N SER A 18 -26.24 -6.31 -33.11
CA SER A 18 -26.65 -5.28 -32.12
C SER A 18 -27.73 -5.78 -31.15
N LYS A 19 -28.16 -7.04 -31.27
CA LYS A 19 -29.13 -7.71 -30.39
C LYS A 19 -28.79 -9.18 -30.30
N TRP A 20 -29.06 -9.78 -29.14
CA TRP A 20 -28.93 -11.23 -28.99
C TRP A 20 -30.02 -11.95 -29.80
N ALA A 21 -29.62 -13.03 -30.46
CA ALA A 21 -30.51 -14.00 -31.05
C ALA A 21 -29.96 -15.40 -30.76
N GLY A 22 -30.83 -16.40 -30.59
CA GLY A 22 -30.39 -17.78 -30.33
C GLY A 22 -29.59 -18.39 -31.48
N ARG A 23 -29.59 -17.77 -32.67
CA ARG A 23 -28.90 -18.24 -33.88
C ARG A 23 -28.17 -17.07 -34.54
N CYS A 24 -26.95 -17.30 -35.04
CA CYS A 24 -26.22 -16.31 -35.81
C CYS A 24 -26.82 -16.17 -37.22
N ASP A 25 -27.13 -14.94 -37.63
CA ASP A 25 -27.70 -14.65 -38.97
C ASP A 25 -26.68 -14.84 -40.11
N SER A 26 -25.38 -14.81 -39.83
CA SER A 26 -24.34 -14.94 -40.85
C SER A 26 -23.94 -16.38 -41.15
N CYS A 27 -23.76 -17.22 -40.11
CA CYS A 27 -23.34 -18.61 -40.28
C CYS A 27 -24.42 -19.63 -39.95
N GLY A 28 -25.54 -19.21 -39.36
CA GLY A 28 -26.64 -20.10 -38.99
C GLY A 28 -26.40 -20.91 -37.72
N GLU A 29 -25.32 -20.66 -36.99
CA GLU A 29 -24.96 -21.47 -35.81
C GLU A 29 -25.72 -21.03 -34.56
N TRP A 30 -26.24 -22.00 -33.81
CA TRP A 30 -27.01 -21.76 -32.60
C TRP A 30 -26.11 -21.50 -31.40
N ASN A 31 -26.56 -20.66 -30.46
CA ASN A 31 -25.90 -20.31 -29.20
C ASN A 31 -24.45 -19.82 -29.34
N SER A 32 -24.11 -19.25 -30.51
CA SER A 32 -22.74 -18.79 -30.82
C SER A 32 -22.54 -17.29 -30.60
N LEU A 33 -23.59 -16.51 -30.34
CA LEU A 33 -23.51 -15.07 -30.10
C LEU A 33 -23.20 -14.78 -28.63
N ALA A 34 -22.01 -14.23 -28.35
CA ALA A 34 -21.56 -13.79 -27.03
C ALA A 34 -21.61 -12.26 -26.90
N GLU A 35 -21.98 -11.72 -25.75
CA GLU A 35 -22.01 -10.28 -25.49
C GLU A 35 -20.59 -9.76 -25.25
N ASP A 36 -20.18 -8.69 -25.94
CA ASP A 36 -18.92 -8.02 -25.68
C ASP A 36 -19.10 -7.09 -24.47
N LEU A 37 -18.39 -7.38 -23.39
CA LEU A 37 -18.35 -6.50 -22.22
C LEU A 37 -17.48 -5.26 -22.54
N PRO A 38 -17.96 -4.04 -22.27
CA PRO A 38 -17.13 -2.84 -22.45
C PRO A 38 -16.01 -2.85 -21.41
N GLY A 39 -14.81 -3.31 -21.79
CA GLY A 39 -13.65 -3.30 -20.90
C GLY A 39 -12.46 -4.20 -21.26
N ASP A 40 -12.52 -5.00 -22.33
CA ASP A 40 -11.50 -6.02 -22.63
C ASP A 40 -10.25 -5.51 -23.38
N GLY A 41 -9.77 -4.32 -22.98
CA GLY A 41 -8.39 -3.92 -23.29
C GLY A 41 -7.44 -4.73 -22.40
N PRO A 42 -6.26 -5.17 -22.89
CA PRO A 42 -5.33 -5.93 -22.07
C PRO A 42 -5.00 -5.14 -20.80
N ALA A 43 -5.40 -5.68 -19.64
CA ALA A 43 -5.01 -5.14 -18.35
C ALA A 43 -3.47 -5.08 -18.31
N PRO A 44 -2.86 -4.00 -17.78
CA PRO A 44 -1.41 -3.95 -17.64
C PRO A 44 -0.98 -5.13 -16.75
N VAL A 45 -0.31 -6.10 -17.37
CA VAL A 45 0.27 -7.24 -16.66
C VAL A 45 1.34 -6.66 -15.75
N LEU A 46 1.06 -6.63 -14.43
CA LEU A 46 2.06 -6.32 -13.43
C LEU A 46 3.18 -7.36 -13.58
N GLN A 47 4.31 -6.93 -14.13
CA GLN A 47 5.53 -7.74 -14.14
C GLN A 47 5.98 -7.92 -12.70
N LEU A 48 5.61 -9.04 -12.09
CA LEU A 48 6.16 -9.49 -10.82
C LEU A 48 7.67 -9.66 -11.01
N LYS A 49 8.46 -8.85 -10.29
CA LYS A 49 9.92 -8.97 -10.28
C LYS A 49 10.32 -10.42 -10.00
N LYS A 50 11.26 -10.97 -10.79
CA LYS A 50 11.85 -12.30 -10.55
C LYS A 50 12.33 -12.40 -9.11
N LYS A 51 11.96 -13.49 -8.42
CA LYS A 51 12.43 -13.78 -7.06
C LYS A 51 13.96 -13.94 -7.10
N GLN A 52 14.69 -13.06 -6.43
CA GLN A 52 16.13 -13.20 -6.23
C GLN A 52 16.38 -14.19 -5.09
N ALA A 53 17.30 -15.13 -5.29
CA ALA A 53 17.80 -15.98 -4.22
C ALA A 53 18.66 -15.13 -3.27
N ILE A 54 18.44 -15.28 -1.95
CA ILE A 54 19.20 -14.59 -0.92
C ILE A 54 20.19 -15.60 -0.33
N THR A 55 21.48 -15.27 -0.30
CA THR A 55 22.49 -16.07 0.38
C THR A 55 22.40 -15.83 1.88
N LEU A 56 22.31 -16.90 2.66
CA LEU A 56 22.31 -16.82 4.13
C LEU A 56 23.73 -16.54 4.64
N SER A 57 23.88 -15.57 5.54
CA SER A 57 25.11 -15.30 6.27
C SER A 57 25.10 -15.97 7.66
N SER A 58 26.28 -16.18 8.23
CA SER A 58 26.43 -16.65 9.61
C SER A 58 26.24 -15.49 10.59
N LEU A 59 25.65 -15.74 11.77
CA LEU A 59 25.59 -14.74 12.85
C LEU A 59 26.97 -14.36 13.42
N ALA A 60 28.00 -15.17 13.16
CA ALA A 60 29.38 -14.84 13.53
C ALA A 60 30.07 -13.87 12.55
N THR A 61 29.38 -13.47 11.48
CA THR A 61 29.90 -12.49 10.52
C THR A 61 29.87 -11.10 11.16
N GLU A 62 31.00 -10.40 11.16
CA GLU A 62 31.01 -9.00 11.59
C GLU A 62 30.38 -8.12 10.51
N GLU A 63 29.18 -7.62 10.79
CA GLU A 63 28.47 -6.66 9.94
C GLU A 63 28.43 -5.30 10.63
N ALA A 64 28.57 -4.22 9.86
CA ALA A 64 28.43 -2.88 10.38
C ALA A 64 27.00 -2.65 10.86
N GLU A 65 26.83 -2.15 12.08
CA GLU A 65 25.51 -1.80 12.59
C GLU A 65 24.84 -0.75 11.70
N ALA A 66 23.53 -0.90 11.50
CA ALA A 66 22.75 0.09 10.79
C ALA A 66 22.84 1.46 11.50
N PRO A 67 23.00 2.57 10.78
CA PRO A 67 23.06 3.89 11.39
C PRO A 67 21.76 4.18 12.15
N ARG A 68 21.87 4.69 13.38
CA ARG A 68 20.71 4.98 14.25
C ARG A 68 20.39 6.46 14.29
N ILE A 69 19.11 6.77 14.32
CA ILE A 69 18.59 8.13 14.52
C ILE A 69 18.27 8.30 16.00
N ILE A 70 19.09 9.09 16.68
CA ILE A 70 18.94 9.39 18.10
C ILE A 70 17.82 10.44 18.26
N SER A 71 16.83 10.18 19.11
CA SER A 71 15.77 11.14 19.42
C SER A 71 16.23 12.23 20.39
N GLY A 72 17.17 11.90 21.29
CA GLY A 72 17.59 12.75 22.39
C GLY A 72 16.79 12.53 23.68
N ILE A 73 15.77 11.67 23.64
CA ILE A 73 15.05 11.21 24.83
C ILE A 73 15.74 9.94 25.32
N ALA A 74 16.59 10.09 26.35
CA ALA A 74 17.51 9.04 26.78
C ALA A 74 16.87 7.66 26.97
N GLU A 75 15.77 7.56 27.71
CA GLU A 75 15.09 6.26 27.93
C GLU A 75 14.39 5.73 26.68
N PHE A 76 13.88 6.59 25.80
CA PHE A 76 13.30 6.15 24.53
C PHE A 76 14.39 5.58 23.60
N ASP A 77 15.52 6.27 23.50
CA ASP A 77 16.67 5.80 22.72
C ASP A 77 17.21 4.48 23.29
N ARG A 78 17.30 4.36 24.62
CA ARG A 78 17.69 3.12 25.31
C ARG A 78 16.77 1.95 24.98
N VAL A 79 15.44 2.15 25.06
CA VAL A 79 14.45 1.12 24.71
C VAL A 79 14.52 0.74 23.23
N CYS A 80 14.86 1.69 22.35
CA CYS A 80 15.08 1.42 20.93
C CYS A 80 16.45 0.79 20.61
N GLY A 81 17.27 0.47 21.62
CA GLY A 81 18.61 -0.10 21.43
C GLY A 81 19.66 0.92 20.99
N GLY A 82 19.56 2.16 21.45
CA GLY A 82 20.46 3.27 21.08
C GLY A 82 19.91 4.21 20.01
N GLY A 83 18.60 4.18 19.73
CA GLY A 83 17.93 5.03 18.75
C GLY A 83 17.24 4.25 17.63
N LEU A 84 16.51 4.96 16.76
CA LEU A 84 15.66 4.38 15.73
C LEU A 84 16.47 3.90 14.51
N VAL A 85 16.15 2.72 13.99
CA VAL A 85 16.78 2.16 12.79
C VAL A 85 16.00 2.58 11.53
N PRO A 86 16.65 3.17 10.51
CA PRO A 86 15.99 3.49 9.24
C PRO A 86 15.34 2.27 8.58
N GLY A 87 14.12 2.45 8.06
CA GLY A 87 13.38 1.36 7.41
C GLY A 87 12.75 0.35 8.38
N SER A 88 12.84 0.58 9.69
CA SER A 88 12.15 -0.21 10.71
C SER A 88 10.72 0.30 10.97
N ALA A 89 9.90 -0.56 11.58
CA ALA A 89 8.62 -0.19 12.17
C ALA A 89 8.67 -0.45 13.68
N LEU A 90 8.13 0.49 14.48
CA LEU A 90 8.04 0.40 15.93
C LEU A 90 6.57 0.51 16.35
N LEU A 91 6.08 -0.44 17.16
CA LEU A 91 4.74 -0.42 17.73
C LEU A 91 4.82 -0.01 19.21
N VAL A 92 4.11 1.06 19.59
CA VAL A 92 3.98 1.50 20.98
C VAL A 92 2.61 1.09 21.52
N GLY A 93 2.59 0.03 22.33
CA GLY A 93 1.40 -0.46 23.02
C GLY A 93 1.27 0.08 24.45
N GLY A 94 0.06 0.00 25.01
CA GLY A 94 -0.23 0.38 26.39
C GLY A 94 -1.67 0.86 26.57
N ASP A 95 -2.10 0.95 27.82
CA ASP A 95 -3.48 1.29 28.18
C ASP A 95 -3.91 2.68 27.68
N PRO A 96 -5.21 2.92 27.46
CA PRO A 96 -5.72 4.27 27.19
C PRO A 96 -5.27 5.25 28.30
N GLY A 97 -4.81 6.43 27.92
CA GLY A 97 -4.37 7.46 28.87
C GLY A 97 -2.96 7.30 29.44
N ILE A 98 -2.24 6.19 29.18
CA ILE A 98 -0.86 6.00 29.70
C ILE A 98 0.19 6.97 29.11
N GLY A 99 -0.18 7.78 28.13
CA GLY A 99 0.69 8.80 27.54
C GLY A 99 1.38 8.42 26.23
N LYS A 100 0.92 7.37 25.51
CA LYS A 100 1.49 6.95 24.22
C LYS A 100 1.62 8.11 23.22
N SER A 101 0.52 8.83 22.97
CA SER A 101 0.51 9.97 22.04
C SER A 101 1.40 11.12 22.53
N THR A 102 1.50 11.33 23.85
CA THR A 102 2.42 12.33 24.43
C THR A 102 3.86 11.97 24.12
N LEU A 103 4.26 10.71 24.39
CA LEU A 103 5.61 10.22 24.14
C LEU A 103 5.97 10.32 22.66
N LEU A 104 5.07 9.89 21.77
CA LEU A 104 5.31 9.93 20.32
C LEU A 104 5.38 11.37 19.79
N LEU A 105 4.54 12.28 20.30
CA LEU A 105 4.62 13.70 19.94
C LEU A 105 5.94 14.31 20.40
N GLN A 106 6.37 14.04 21.64
CA GLN A 106 7.66 14.50 22.17
C GLN A 106 8.84 13.94 21.38
N ALA A 107 8.85 12.65 21.06
CA ALA A 107 9.88 12.02 20.25
C ALA A 107 9.94 12.63 18.84
N THR A 108 8.78 12.87 18.22
CA THR A 108 8.69 13.50 16.90
C THR A 108 9.23 14.93 16.93
N ALA A 109 8.86 15.71 17.94
CA ALA A 109 9.37 17.08 18.11
C ALA A 109 10.88 17.10 18.38
N ALA A 110 11.39 16.19 19.21
CA ALA A 110 12.82 16.07 19.51
C ALA A 110 13.64 15.70 18.27
N LEU A 111 13.14 14.76 17.45
CA LEU A 111 13.74 14.42 16.16
C LEU A 111 13.75 15.63 15.21
N ALA A 112 12.64 16.35 15.11
CA ALA A 112 12.53 17.56 14.27
C ALA A 112 13.51 18.66 14.72
N ALA A 113 13.63 18.91 16.02
CA ALA A 113 14.56 19.88 16.59
C ALA A 113 16.03 19.54 16.29
N ARG A 114 16.36 18.27 16.03
CA ARG A 114 17.69 17.79 15.62
C ARG A 114 17.88 17.77 14.10
N GLY A 115 16.94 18.33 13.34
CA GLY A 115 17.01 18.43 11.88
C GLY A 115 16.53 17.19 11.12
N VAL A 116 15.93 16.22 11.81
CA VAL A 116 15.32 15.06 11.16
C VAL A 116 13.97 15.46 10.59
N ARG A 117 13.73 15.18 9.30
CA ARG A 117 12.38 15.36 8.73
C ARG A 117 11.43 14.36 9.36
N ALA A 118 10.49 14.84 10.16
CA ALA A 118 9.51 14.03 10.87
C ALA A 118 8.09 14.50 10.56
N ILE A 119 7.14 13.57 10.52
CA ILE A 119 5.72 13.85 10.26
C ILE A 119 4.92 13.15 11.36
N TYR A 120 4.08 13.90 12.07
CA TYR A 120 3.11 13.36 13.01
C TYR A 120 1.75 13.24 12.34
N ILE A 121 1.21 12.02 12.22
CA ILE A 121 -0.10 11.76 11.62
C ILE A 121 -1.04 11.30 12.74
N SER A 122 -2.20 11.97 12.88
CA SER A 122 -3.23 11.60 13.85
C SER A 122 -4.57 11.40 13.16
N GLY A 123 -5.26 10.32 13.53
CA GLY A 123 -6.67 10.10 13.19
C GLY A 123 -7.62 10.26 14.38
N GLU A 124 -7.09 10.30 15.61
CA GLU A 124 -7.90 10.39 16.84
C GLU A 124 -8.06 11.83 17.36
N GLU A 125 -7.09 12.71 17.10
CA GLU A 125 -7.06 14.08 17.59
C GLU A 125 -7.04 15.07 16.41
N SER A 126 -7.75 16.19 16.55
CA SER A 126 -7.66 17.30 15.59
C SER A 126 -6.32 18.02 15.67
N GLY A 127 -5.93 18.71 14.58
CA GLY A 127 -4.71 19.50 14.56
C GLY A 127 -4.66 20.59 15.64
N ALA A 128 -5.81 21.16 16.03
CA ALA A 128 -5.90 22.13 17.11
C ALA A 128 -5.58 21.52 18.48
N GLN A 129 -6.06 20.29 18.75
CA GLN A 129 -5.76 19.57 19.99
C GLN A 129 -4.29 19.20 20.09
N VAL A 130 -3.69 18.73 18.98
CA VAL A 130 -2.26 18.42 18.93
C VAL A 130 -1.43 19.68 19.18
N LYS A 131 -1.79 20.81 18.53
CA LYS A 131 -1.08 22.09 18.68
C LYS A 131 -1.07 22.62 20.12
N LEU A 132 -2.12 22.36 20.91
CA LEU A 132 -2.18 22.80 22.30
C LEU A 132 -1.16 22.08 23.21
N ARG A 133 -0.67 20.92 22.77
CA ARG A 133 0.26 20.05 23.52
C ARG A 133 1.68 20.06 22.95
N ALA A 134 1.89 20.70 21.79
CA ALA A 134 3.14 20.73 21.05
C ALA A 134 3.98 21.97 21.39
#